data_AF-A0A1M5CZT7-F1
#
_entry.id   AF-A0A1M5CZT7-F1
#
_cell.length_a   1.000
_cell.length_b   1.000
_cell.length_c   1.000
_cell.angle_alpha   90.00
_cell.angle_beta   90.00
_cell.angle_gamma   90.00
#
_symmetry.space_group_name_H-M   'P 1'
#
loop_
_entity.id
_entity.type
_entity.pdbx_description
1 polymer ?
#
loop_
_entity_poly.entity_id
_entity_poly.type
_entity_poly.pdbx_seq_one_letter_code
_entity_poly.pdbx_strand_id
1 'polypeptide(L)'
;MGRNAFTLIVYAMIGLAVVGLLFSLLNDAAGFFGNMLISLGIGLAICAVVYLLFFRNRTTTSSDTRKYKQAVKQSKAKYKQNYQNASTSTVNQQRKQTNPLKKKSHKRPRHLRVIDGNKSKRKKRVSN
;
A
#
# COMPACT_ATOMS: atom_id res chain seq x y z
N MET A 1 -20.66 -54.47 5.35
CA MET A 1 -20.80 -54.80 3.91
C MET A 1 -20.97 -53.53 3.03
N GLY A 2 -20.22 -52.44 3.25
CA GLY A 2 -20.45 -51.15 2.56
C GLY A 2 -19.34 -50.63 1.63
N ARG A 3 -18.11 -51.17 1.73
CA ARG A 3 -16.96 -50.68 0.95
C ARG A 3 -17.03 -51.11 -0.51
N ASN A 4 -17.46 -52.35 -0.75
CA ASN A 4 -17.46 -53.01 -2.06
C ASN A 4 -18.51 -52.39 -3.00
N ALA A 5 -19.68 -52.04 -2.46
CA ALA A 5 -20.75 -51.40 -3.21
C ALA A 5 -20.36 -49.97 -3.61
N PHE A 6 -19.71 -49.22 -2.72
CA PHE A 6 -19.21 -47.89 -3.04
C PHE A 6 -18.13 -47.94 -4.13
N THR A 7 -17.18 -48.88 -4.05
CA THR A 7 -16.18 -49.07 -5.10
C THR A 7 -16.80 -49.43 -6.44
N LEU A 8 -17.85 -50.26 -6.46
CA LEU A 8 -18.56 -50.63 -7.69
C LEU A 8 -19.29 -49.42 -8.31
N ILE A 9 -19.90 -48.57 -7.49
CA ILE A 9 -20.54 -47.32 -7.96
C ILE A 9 -19.50 -46.36 -8.55
N VAL A 10 -18.34 -46.24 -7.92
CA VAL A 10 -17.24 -45.40 -8.44
C VAL A 10 -16.75 -45.91 -9.80
N TYR A 11 -16.55 -47.21 -9.95
CA TYR A 11 -16.19 -47.79 -11.25
C TYR A 11 -17.28 -47.62 -12.30
N ALA A 12 -18.55 -47.74 -11.92
CA ALA A 12 -19.66 -47.48 -12.83
C ALA A 12 -19.70 -46.01 -13.30
N MET A 13 -19.45 -45.06 -12.40
CA MET A 13 -19.36 -43.62 -12.74
C MET A 13 -18.19 -43.33 -13.67
N ILE A 14 -17.02 -43.91 -13.39
CA ILE A 14 -15.84 -43.75 -14.25
C ILE A 14 -16.10 -44.37 -15.62
N GLY A 15 -16.63 -45.59 -15.67
CA GLY A 15 -16.95 -46.28 -16.92
C GLY A 15 -17.97 -45.49 -17.76
N LEU A 16 -19.04 -45.00 -17.13
CA LEU A 16 -20.06 -44.19 -17.81
C LEU A 16 -19.50 -42.86 -18.31
N ALA A 17 -18.61 -42.21 -17.53
CA ALA A 17 -17.93 -40.99 -17.96
C ALA A 17 -17.05 -41.23 -19.20
N VAL A 18 -16.28 -42.32 -19.22
CA VAL A 18 -15.44 -42.68 -20.38
C VAL A 18 -16.29 -42.94 -21.61
N VAL A 19 -17.37 -43.70 -21.49
CA VAL A 19 -18.29 -43.96 -22.61
C VAL A 19 -18.94 -42.67 -23.11
N GLY A 20 -19.39 -41.80 -22.20
CA GLY A 20 -19.94 -40.50 -22.56
C GLY A 20 -18.93 -39.63 -23.32
N LEU A 21 -17.67 -39.59 -22.87
CA LEU A 21 -16.60 -38.86 -23.56
C LEU A 21 -16.31 -39.42 -24.96
N LEU A 22 -16.23 -40.74 -25.11
CA LEU A 22 -16.05 -41.37 -26.42
C LEU A 22 -17.20 -41.02 -27.37
N PHE A 23 -18.44 -41.05 -26.87
CA PHE A 23 -19.62 -40.73 -27.66
C PHE A 23 -19.66 -39.25 -28.08
N SER A 24 -19.22 -38.34 -27.19
CA SER A 24 -19.03 -36.93 -27.51
C SER A 24 -17.93 -36.72 -28.56
N LEU A 25 -16.82 -37.46 -28.48
CA LEU A 25 -15.75 -37.39 -29.49
C LEU A 25 -16.22 -37.86 -30.87
N LEU A 26 -17.01 -38.92 -30.94
CA LEU A 26 -17.47 -39.46 -32.22
C LEU A 26 -18.57 -38.62 -32.88
N ASN A 27 -19.46 -38.00 -32.09
CA ASN A 27 -20.53 -37.16 -32.64
C ASN A 27 -20.07 -35.72 -32.93
N ASP A 28 -19.25 -35.13 -32.06
CA ASP A 28 -18.80 -33.75 -32.20
C ASP A 28 -17.48 -33.50 -31.47
N ALA A 29 -16.39 -34.02 -32.05
CA ALA A 29 -15.04 -33.75 -31.55
C ALA A 29 -14.72 -32.26 -31.52
N ALA A 30 -15.13 -31.50 -32.55
CA ALA A 30 -14.80 -30.09 -32.70
C ALA A 30 -15.44 -29.24 -31.59
N GLY A 31 -16.73 -29.45 -31.32
CA GLY A 31 -17.46 -28.79 -30.24
C GLY A 31 -16.93 -29.18 -28.86
N PHE A 32 -16.55 -30.45 -28.66
CA PHE A 32 -15.95 -30.91 -27.39
C PHE A 32 -14.65 -30.16 -27.06
N PHE A 33 -13.70 -30.13 -28.00
CA PHE A 33 -12.44 -29.38 -27.81
C PHE A 33 -12.68 -27.88 -27.73
N GLY A 34 -13.57 -27.33 -28.56
CA GLY A 34 -13.95 -25.91 -28.51
C GLY A 34 -14.46 -25.50 -27.13
N ASN A 35 -15.40 -26.26 -26.57
CA ASN A 35 -15.95 -26.01 -25.23
C ASN A 35 -14.89 -26.17 -24.13
N MET A 36 -13.98 -27.14 -24.26
CA MET A 36 -12.87 -27.33 -23.33
C MET A 36 -11.91 -26.13 -23.35
N LEU A 37 -11.57 -25.62 -24.53
CA LEU A 37 -10.74 -24.42 -24.68
C LEU A 37 -11.44 -23.17 -24.18
N ILE A 38 -12.74 -23.01 -24.43
CA ILE A 38 -13.55 -21.88 -23.95
C ILE A 38 -13.63 -21.91 -22.42
N SER A 39 -13.90 -23.07 -21.83
CA SER A 39 -13.89 -23.27 -20.37
C SER A 39 -12.55 -22.88 -19.76
N LEU A 40 -11.46 -23.38 -20.34
CA LEU A 40 -10.11 -23.06 -19.87
C LEU A 40 -9.78 -21.57 -20.05
N GLY A 41 -10.18 -20.99 -21.18
CA GLY A 41 -10.02 -19.58 -21.50
C GLY A 41 -10.78 -18.66 -20.53
N ILE A 42 -12.02 -19.00 -20.18
CA ILE A 42 -12.81 -18.28 -19.18
C ILE A 42 -12.16 -18.41 -17.79
N GLY A 43 -11.72 -19.61 -17.40
CA GLY A 43 -11.02 -19.82 -16.13
C GLY A 43 -9.75 -18.98 -16.01
N LEU A 44 -8.93 -18.97 -17.08
CA LEU A 44 -7.75 -18.12 -17.18
C LEU A 44 -8.09 -16.63 -17.19
N ALA A 45 -9.15 -16.22 -17.89
CA ALA A 45 -9.60 -14.83 -17.93
C ALA A 45 -10.02 -14.35 -16.53
N ILE A 46 -10.80 -15.14 -15.80
CA ILE A 46 -11.20 -14.85 -14.43
C ILE A 46 -9.97 -14.77 -13.53
N CYS A 47 -9.06 -15.74 -13.61
CA CYS A 47 -7.81 -15.73 -12.85
C CYS A 47 -6.97 -14.49 -13.16
N ALA A 48 -6.87 -14.10 -14.43
CA ALA A 48 -6.14 -12.92 -14.87
C ALA A 48 -6.78 -11.63 -14.35
N VAL A 49 -8.12 -11.51 -14.38
CA VAL A 49 -8.85 -10.37 -13.83
C VAL A 49 -8.63 -10.28 -12.33
N VAL A 50 -8.77 -11.37 -11.59
CA VAL A 50 -8.55 -11.39 -10.14
C VAL A 50 -7.09 -11.06 -9.81
N TYR A 51 -6.13 -11.66 -10.52
CA TYR A 51 -4.71 -11.37 -10.34
C TYR A 51 -4.39 -9.90 -10.65
N LEU A 52 -4.91 -9.35 -11.75
CA LEU A 52 -4.71 -7.95 -12.09
C LEU A 52 -5.37 -7.01 -11.09
N LEU A 53 -6.58 -7.29 -10.61
CA LEU A 53 -7.25 -6.38 -9.66
C LEU A 53 -6.63 -6.46 -8.26
N PHE A 54 -6.29 -7.65 -7.77
CA PHE A 54 -5.83 -7.84 -6.39
C PHE A 54 -4.31 -7.79 -6.23
N PHE A 55 -3.53 -8.28 -7.20
CA PHE A 55 -2.06 -8.35 -7.09
C PHE A 55 -1.36 -7.18 -7.79
N ARG A 56 -1.94 -6.56 -8.83
CA ARG A 56 -1.34 -5.36 -9.45
C ARG A 56 -1.19 -4.23 -8.43
N ASN A 57 -2.18 -4.04 -7.56
CA ASN A 57 -2.17 -2.95 -6.59
C ASN A 57 -1.13 -3.15 -5.47
N ARG A 58 -0.73 -4.39 -5.20
CA ARG A 58 0.28 -4.72 -4.17
C ARG A 58 1.72 -4.61 -4.67
N THR A 59 1.93 -4.71 -5.99
CA THR A 59 3.29 -4.76 -6.59
C THR A 59 3.84 -3.37 -6.91
N THR A 60 3.04 -2.31 -6.78
CA THR A 60 3.48 -0.94 -7.09
C THR A 60 4.31 -0.35 -5.95
N THR A 61 5.61 -0.67 -5.99
CA THR A 61 6.71 -0.04 -5.25
C THR A 61 6.65 -0.24 -3.73
N SER A 62 7.68 -0.92 -3.20
CA SER A 62 7.91 -1.06 -1.76
C SER A 62 7.65 0.28 -1.06
N SER A 63 6.91 0.24 0.04
CA SER A 63 6.45 1.44 0.75
C SER A 63 7.58 2.44 1.01
N ASP A 64 8.81 1.94 1.14
CA ASP A 64 10.02 2.71 1.43
C ASP A 64 10.46 3.58 0.26
N THR A 65 10.34 3.11 -0.99
CA THR A 65 10.66 3.95 -2.16
C THR A 65 9.68 5.11 -2.32
N ARG A 66 8.39 4.89 -2.03
CA ARG A 66 7.36 5.95 -2.04
C ARG A 66 7.60 6.96 -0.91
N LYS A 67 7.86 6.48 0.32
CA LYS A 67 8.19 7.33 1.48
C LYS A 67 9.46 8.14 1.22
N TYR A 68 10.51 7.52 0.68
CA TYR A 68 11.75 8.20 0.32
C TYR A 68 11.50 9.29 -0.73
N LYS A 69 10.78 8.99 -1.82
CA LYS A 69 10.43 9.99 -2.84
C LYS A 69 9.62 11.15 -2.25
N GLN A 70 8.68 10.88 -1.35
CA GLN A 70 7.91 11.91 -0.64
C GLN A 70 8.80 12.77 0.27
N ALA A 71 9.68 12.16 1.06
CA ALA A 71 10.61 12.85 1.95
C ALA A 71 11.61 13.74 1.17
N VAL A 72 12.13 13.25 0.03
CA VAL A 72 12.99 14.02 -0.86
C VAL A 72 12.22 15.21 -1.45
N LYS A 73 10.96 15.03 -1.86
CA LYS A 73 10.13 16.13 -2.37
C LYS A 73 9.87 17.19 -1.29
N GLN A 74 9.57 16.77 -0.06
CA GLN A 74 9.35 17.68 1.08
C GLN A 74 10.62 18.45 1.45
N SER A 75 11.78 17.79 1.53
CA SER A 75 13.05 18.45 1.82
C SER A 75 13.41 19.46 0.72
N LYS A 76 13.32 19.07 -0.55
CA LYS A 76 13.56 19.99 -1.68
C LYS A 76 12.61 21.19 -1.66
N ALA A 77 11.34 21.02 -1.32
CA ALA A 77 10.37 22.12 -1.20
C ALA A 77 10.74 23.09 -0.07
N LYS A 78 11.13 22.57 1.10
CA LYS A 78 11.54 23.38 2.26
C LYS A 78 12.77 24.25 1.96
N TYR A 79 13.77 23.70 1.27
CA TYR A 79 14.97 24.45 0.93
C TYR A 79 14.77 25.40 -0.26
N LYS A 80 13.90 25.08 -1.24
CA LYS A 80 13.59 26.00 -2.36
C LYS A 80 12.97 27.33 -1.88
N GLN A 81 12.10 27.30 -0.87
CA GLN A 81 11.51 28.53 -0.30
C GLN A 81 12.52 29.39 0.45
N ASN A 82 13.58 28.80 1.03
CA ASN A 82 14.61 29.56 1.73
C ASN A 82 15.59 30.24 0.77
N TYR A 83 15.82 29.71 -0.42
CA TYR A 83 16.65 30.39 -1.44
C TYR A 83 15.92 31.52 -2.15
N GLN A 84 14.58 31.47 -2.27
CA GLN A 84 13.80 32.56 -2.86
C GLN A 84 13.52 33.71 -1.86
N ASN A 85 13.46 33.42 -0.56
CA ASN A 85 13.22 34.45 0.48
C ASN A 85 14.51 34.99 1.11
N ALA A 86 15.69 34.48 0.75
CA ALA A 86 16.98 35.00 1.26
C ALA A 86 17.48 36.26 0.54
N SER A 87 16.79 36.71 -0.52
CA SER A 87 17.24 37.89 -1.30
C SER A 87 16.48 39.19 -1.00
N THR A 88 15.40 39.18 -0.20
CA THR A 88 14.69 40.44 0.07
C THR A 88 14.14 40.50 1.49
N SER A 89 14.59 41.55 2.18
CA SER A 89 13.84 42.29 3.19
C SER A 89 14.07 41.92 4.65
N THR A 90 15.14 42.52 5.19
CA THR A 90 15.02 43.43 6.34
C THR A 90 13.72 44.26 6.26
N VAL A 91 13.13 44.57 7.41
CA VAL A 91 12.03 45.53 7.66
C VAL A 91 10.67 44.89 7.98
N ASN A 92 10.32 45.00 9.28
CA ASN A 92 8.99 45.20 9.85
C ASN A 92 7.77 44.88 8.98
N GLN A 93 6.90 43.99 9.48
CA GLN A 93 5.47 44.33 9.61
C GLN A 93 4.73 43.37 10.54
N GLN A 94 4.26 43.95 11.64
CA GLN A 94 3.17 43.44 12.46
C GLN A 94 1.94 43.22 11.57
N ARG A 95 1.33 42.03 11.58
CA ARG A 95 -0.11 41.89 11.34
C ARG A 95 -0.65 40.68 12.07
N LYS A 96 -1.53 40.99 13.03
CA LYS A 96 -2.37 40.05 13.76
C LYS A 96 -3.27 39.30 12.78
N GLN A 97 -3.43 38.00 12.95
CA GLN A 97 -4.70 37.33 12.66
C GLN A 97 -4.90 36.11 13.58
N THR A 98 -6.13 36.02 14.04
CA THR A 98 -6.68 35.26 15.16
C THR A 98 -6.72 33.76 14.90
N ASN A 99 -6.32 32.95 15.90
CA ASN A 99 -6.54 31.51 15.86
C ASN A 99 -7.55 31.10 16.97
N PRO A 100 -8.78 30.65 16.63
CA PRO A 100 -9.80 30.34 17.62
C PRO A 100 -9.80 28.83 17.94
N LEU A 101 -8.80 28.34 18.68
CA LEU A 101 -8.94 27.05 19.37
C LEU A 101 -8.38 27.13 20.79
N LYS A 102 -9.29 27.36 21.73
CA LYS A 102 -9.10 27.28 23.18
C LYS A 102 -8.45 25.92 23.52
N LYS A 103 -7.17 25.93 23.91
CA LYS A 103 -6.52 24.76 24.52
C LYS A 103 -7.02 24.62 25.96
N LYS A 104 -7.59 23.45 26.28
CA LYS A 104 -7.85 23.04 27.66
C LYS A 104 -6.54 23.11 28.46
N SER A 105 -6.60 23.82 29.58
CA SER A 105 -5.55 23.95 30.57
C SER A 105 -5.19 22.56 31.13
N HIS A 106 -4.03 22.03 30.74
CA HIS A 106 -3.46 20.86 31.40
C HIS A 106 -2.49 21.33 32.50
N LYS A 107 -2.85 20.95 33.73
CA LYS A 107 -2.09 21.14 34.97
C LYS A 107 -0.62 20.73 34.79
N ARG A 108 0.29 21.56 35.30
CA ARG A 108 1.74 21.38 35.29
C ARG A 108 2.18 20.23 36.22
N PRO A 109 3.01 19.27 35.79
CA PRO A 109 3.86 18.54 36.73
C PRO A 109 5.03 19.45 37.17
N ARG A 110 5.06 19.78 38.47
CA ARG A 110 6.16 20.51 39.15
C ARG A 110 7.27 19.52 39.51
N HIS A 111 8.01 19.02 38.52
CA HIS A 111 9.25 18.25 38.73
C HIS A 111 9.86 17.97 37.35
N LEU A 112 11.19 17.99 37.26
CA LEU A 112 12.05 18.03 36.07
C LEU A 112 12.41 19.47 35.64
N ARG A 113 13.57 19.89 36.15
CA ARG A 113 14.26 21.16 35.95
C ARG A 113 14.71 21.35 34.49
N VAL A 114 15.01 22.59 34.15
CA VAL A 114 15.74 22.98 32.94
C VAL A 114 17.12 22.31 32.95
N ILE A 115 17.47 21.58 31.88
CA ILE A 115 18.87 21.30 31.59
C ILE A 115 19.44 22.61 31.06
N ASP A 116 20.34 23.23 31.81
CA ASP A 116 21.10 24.38 31.33
C ASP A 116 21.91 23.95 30.11
N GLY A 117 21.50 24.43 28.94
CA GLY A 117 22.26 24.25 27.70
C GLY A 117 23.63 24.91 27.81
N ASN A 118 24.63 24.32 27.17
CA ASN A 118 26.02 24.77 27.06
C ASN A 118 26.10 26.25 26.60
N LYS A 119 26.01 27.19 27.54
CA LYS A 119 26.29 28.60 27.31
C LYS A 119 27.80 28.76 27.27
N SER A 120 28.34 29.03 26.08
CA SER A 120 29.71 29.51 25.90
C SER A 120 29.94 30.73 26.80
N LYS A 121 30.66 30.55 27.91
CA LYS A 121 31.18 31.65 28.71
C LYS A 121 32.17 32.45 27.86
N ARG A 122 31.81 33.68 27.46
CA ARG A 122 32.68 34.83 27.08
C ARG A 122 31.76 35.91 26.50
N LYS A 123 31.91 37.22 26.70
CA LYS A 123 32.87 38.12 27.35
C LYS A 123 32.05 39.35 27.73
N LYS A 124 32.16 39.86 28.95
CA LYS A 124 32.31 41.31 29.18
C LYS A 124 33.29 41.50 30.32
N ARG A 125 34.55 41.69 29.90
CA ARG A 125 35.57 42.40 30.67
C ARG A 125 35.38 43.90 30.41
N VAL A 126 36.06 44.69 31.25
CA VAL A 126 36.36 46.12 31.17
C VAL A 126 35.30 46.97 31.89
N SER A 127 35.59 47.79 32.90
CA SER A 127 36.74 48.04 33.80
C SER A 127 36.36 49.24 34.68
N ASN A 128 36.96 49.35 35.87
CA ASN A 128 37.03 50.52 36.78
C ASN A 128 35.77 51.37 37.00
#